data_AF-A0A933XUB2-F1
#
_entry.id   AF-A0A933XUB2-F1
#
_cell.length_a   1.000
_cell.length_b   1.000
_cell.length_c   1.000
_cell.angle_alpha   90.00
_cell.angle_beta   90.00
_cell.angle_gamma   90.00
#
_symmetry.space_group_name_H-M   'P 1'
#
loop_
_entity.id
_entity.type
_entity.pdbx_description
1 polymer ?
#
loop_
_entity_poly.entity_id
_entity_poly.type
_entity_poly.pdbx_seq_one_letter_code
_entity_poly.pdbx_strand_id
1 'polypeptide(L)'
;MREPKRVLQKILGPGCDADAFEATGEPLELVVELLRETQKCRKARQWLLDSAGFDIAVSPRTFHALLDLREINCVETATRDLDIKVESLKDSRHPEDPVSIGNLNSVLRELYRDLQGTREKMAKEFPTLLLKRDVTADLAAKIPGWVAGARRAHWNGVGYLFTGWRVRGIEKAFRSAFPNADRAHPLRAKLAEAERESEFYGFCAETNGKWSALGLDLFRILRADAFNNVCENLEEAGNALWDLVYNSPPARASLELAGIRFDDISTLFENERVAGRG
;
A
#
# COMPACT_ATOMS: atom_id res chain seq x y z
N MET A 1 -8.45 -5.62 -33.00
CA MET A 1 -7.78 -4.30 -33.10
C MET A 1 -7.49 -4.01 -34.58
N ARG A 2 -7.42 -2.76 -35.07
CA ARG A 2 -7.20 -2.51 -36.52
C ARG A 2 -5.72 -2.45 -36.96
N GLU A 3 -4.77 -2.17 -36.06
CA GLU A 3 -3.33 -2.03 -36.42
C GLU A 3 -2.40 -2.39 -35.22
N PRO A 4 -2.30 -3.67 -34.82
CA PRO A 4 -1.58 -4.05 -33.60
C PRO A 4 -0.07 -3.72 -33.65
N LYS A 5 0.60 -3.89 -34.79
CA LYS A 5 2.03 -3.52 -34.97
C LYS A 5 2.31 -2.04 -34.70
N ARG A 6 1.44 -1.15 -35.19
CA ARG A 6 1.58 0.29 -34.97
C ARG A 6 1.39 0.65 -33.50
N VAL A 7 0.46 -0.02 -32.82
CA VAL A 7 0.24 0.19 -31.39
C VAL A 7 1.42 -0.34 -30.58
N LEU A 8 1.96 -1.50 -30.96
CA LEU A 8 3.16 -2.08 -30.36
C LEU A 8 4.36 -1.13 -30.43
N GLN A 9 4.62 -0.52 -31.60
CA GLN A 9 5.67 0.49 -31.76
C GLN A 9 5.44 1.74 -30.89
N LYS A 10 4.19 2.12 -30.63
CA LYS A 10 3.89 3.23 -29.71
C LYS A 10 4.22 2.88 -28.26
N ILE A 11 3.96 1.63 -27.85
CA ILE A 11 4.22 1.16 -26.49
C ILE A 11 5.70 0.89 -26.27
N LEU A 12 6.38 0.24 -27.21
CA LEU A 12 7.77 -0.18 -27.10
C LEU A 12 8.78 0.86 -27.65
N GLY A 13 8.27 1.95 -28.21
CA GLY A 13 9.07 3.02 -28.78
C GLY A 13 9.50 2.79 -30.24
N PRO A 14 10.05 3.83 -30.88
CA PRO A 14 10.36 3.83 -32.31
C PRO A 14 11.48 2.84 -32.71
N GLY A 15 12.27 2.35 -31.76
CA GLY A 15 13.29 1.31 -31.99
C GLY A 15 12.76 -0.13 -31.95
N CYS A 16 11.46 -0.33 -31.74
CA CYS A 16 10.83 -1.65 -31.70
C CYS A 16 10.80 -2.30 -33.10
N ASP A 17 11.39 -3.49 -33.22
CA ASP A 17 11.24 -4.37 -34.38
C ASP A 17 9.90 -5.11 -34.30
N ALA A 18 8.85 -4.51 -34.88
CA ALA A 18 7.51 -5.11 -34.87
C ALA A 18 7.40 -6.41 -35.70
N ASP A 19 8.35 -6.66 -36.61
CA ASP A 19 8.37 -7.87 -37.42
C ASP A 19 8.92 -9.06 -36.61
N ALA A 20 9.86 -8.82 -35.69
CA ALA A 20 10.29 -9.83 -34.71
C ALA A 20 9.13 -10.34 -33.84
N PHE A 21 8.17 -9.47 -33.49
CA PHE A 21 6.96 -9.87 -32.75
C PHE A 21 5.97 -10.64 -33.61
N GLU A 22 5.83 -10.32 -34.89
CA GLU A 22 4.99 -11.11 -35.80
C GLU A 22 5.60 -12.49 -36.07
N ALA A 23 6.93 -12.57 -36.13
CA ALA A 23 7.67 -13.81 -36.35
C ALA A 23 7.52 -14.84 -35.22
N THR A 24 7.06 -14.43 -34.02
CA THR A 24 6.73 -15.38 -32.93
C THR A 24 5.50 -16.23 -33.25
N GLY A 25 4.65 -15.77 -34.18
CA GLY A 25 3.36 -16.41 -34.48
C GLY A 25 2.30 -16.20 -33.39
N GLU A 26 2.59 -15.41 -32.35
CA GLU A 26 1.67 -15.15 -31.24
C GLU A 26 0.68 -14.01 -31.58
N PRO A 27 -0.53 -13.98 -30.98
CA PRO A 27 -1.54 -12.97 -31.33
C PRO A 27 -1.10 -11.57 -30.90
N LEU A 28 -0.76 -10.71 -31.88
CA LEU A 28 -0.24 -9.36 -31.60
C LEU A 28 -1.24 -8.48 -30.84
N GLU A 29 -2.56 -8.68 -31.02
CA GLU A 29 -3.57 -8.01 -30.21
C GLU A 29 -3.42 -8.32 -28.71
N LEU A 30 -3.24 -9.59 -28.38
CA LEU A 30 -3.04 -10.05 -27.01
C LEU A 30 -1.73 -9.50 -26.43
N VAL A 31 -0.66 -9.48 -27.22
CA VAL A 31 0.62 -8.88 -26.80
C VAL A 31 0.43 -7.40 -26.45
N VAL A 32 -0.29 -6.65 -27.29
CA VAL A 32 -0.58 -5.24 -27.02
C VAL A 32 -1.41 -5.07 -25.75
N GLU A 33 -2.41 -5.92 -25.52
CA GLU A 33 -3.23 -5.89 -24.30
C GLU A 33 -2.38 -6.14 -23.04
N LEU A 34 -1.55 -7.18 -23.05
CA LEU A 34 -0.64 -7.50 -21.93
C LEU A 34 0.37 -6.37 -21.66
N LEU A 35 0.93 -5.75 -22.70
CA LEU A 35 1.83 -4.61 -22.51
C LEU A 35 1.10 -3.37 -21.97
N ARG A 36 -0.19 -3.20 -22.25
CA ARG A 36 -1.00 -2.16 -21.62
C ARG A 36 -1.26 -2.45 -20.15
N GLU A 37 -1.48 -3.71 -19.77
CA GLU A 37 -1.57 -4.10 -18.35
C GLU A 37 -0.27 -3.78 -17.62
N THR A 38 0.89 -4.01 -18.26
CA THR A 38 2.19 -3.57 -17.71
C THR A 38 2.25 -2.06 -17.48
N GLN A 39 1.74 -1.26 -18.43
CA GLN A 39 1.68 0.20 -18.27
C GLN A 39 0.74 0.62 -17.12
N LYS A 40 -0.39 -0.06 -16.92
CA LYS A 40 -1.29 0.21 -15.78
C LYS A 40 -0.61 -0.07 -14.45
N CYS A 41 0.07 -1.21 -14.31
CA CYS A 41 0.86 -1.52 -13.10
C CYS A 41 1.87 -0.42 -12.77
N ARG A 42 2.60 0.09 -13.78
CA ARG A 42 3.57 1.18 -13.60
C ARG A 42 2.93 2.49 -13.20
N LYS A 43 1.78 2.82 -13.80
CA LYS A 43 1.03 4.03 -13.47
C LYS A 43 0.53 4.00 -12.03
N ALA A 44 -0.05 2.86 -11.61
CA ALA A 44 -0.49 2.65 -10.24
C ALA A 44 0.67 2.74 -9.24
N ARG A 45 1.82 2.10 -9.54
CA ARG A 45 3.05 2.23 -8.75
C ARG A 45 3.47 3.69 -8.58
N GLN A 46 3.54 4.42 -9.69
CA GLN A 46 3.98 5.83 -9.66
C GLN A 46 3.05 6.68 -8.81
N TRP A 47 1.73 6.49 -8.96
CA TRP A 47 0.75 7.20 -8.15
C TRP A 47 0.90 6.90 -6.65
N LEU A 48 1.08 5.64 -6.28
CA LEU A 48 1.29 5.21 -4.89
C LEU A 48 2.56 5.82 -4.30
N LEU A 49 3.64 5.85 -5.07
CA LEU A 49 4.90 6.45 -4.65
C LEU A 49 4.76 7.96 -4.42
N ASP A 50 4.18 8.67 -5.39
CA ASP A 50 4.06 10.13 -5.34
C ASP A 50 3.06 10.58 -4.27
N SER A 51 1.92 9.91 -4.17
CA SER A 51 0.79 10.34 -3.34
C SER A 51 0.86 9.73 -1.93
N ALA A 52 1.05 8.40 -1.85
CA ALA A 52 1.00 7.65 -0.60
C ALA A 52 2.38 7.44 0.04
N GLY A 53 3.46 7.57 -0.73
CA GLY A 53 4.84 7.55 -0.22
C GLY A 53 5.45 6.16 -0.03
N PHE A 54 4.87 5.12 -0.61
CA PHE A 54 5.41 3.75 -0.57
C PHE A 54 5.46 3.14 -1.97
N ASP A 55 6.34 2.16 -2.16
CA ASP A 55 6.57 1.51 -3.45
C ASP A 55 6.09 0.05 -3.45
N ILE A 56 5.34 -0.33 -4.49
CA ILE A 56 4.87 -1.70 -4.70
C ILE A 56 5.83 -2.54 -5.56
N ALA A 57 6.82 -1.93 -6.22
CA ALA A 57 7.90 -2.68 -6.86
C ALA A 57 8.90 -3.15 -5.79
N VAL A 58 8.55 -4.23 -5.10
CA VAL A 58 9.33 -4.73 -3.96
C VAL A 58 10.70 -5.23 -4.40
N SER A 59 11.76 -4.71 -3.79
CA SER A 59 13.11 -5.27 -3.98
C SER A 59 13.18 -6.71 -3.40
N PRO A 60 14.13 -7.56 -3.86
CA PRO A 60 14.38 -8.87 -3.25
C PRO A 60 14.51 -8.81 -1.71
N ARG A 61 15.27 -7.84 -1.20
CA ARG A 61 15.47 -7.65 0.24
C ARG A 61 14.19 -7.23 0.96
N THR A 62 13.42 -6.32 0.37
CA THR A 62 12.12 -5.91 0.88
C THR A 62 11.16 -7.09 0.95
N PHE A 63 11.08 -7.88 -0.13
CA PHE A 63 10.26 -9.08 -0.17
C PHE A 63 10.69 -10.10 0.88
N HIS A 64 11.99 -10.35 1.02
CA HIS A 64 12.52 -11.26 2.05
C HIS A 64 12.17 -10.80 3.47
N ALA A 65 12.18 -9.49 3.75
CA ALA A 65 11.71 -8.95 5.03
C ALA A 65 10.19 -9.16 5.22
N LEU A 66 9.40 -9.03 4.15
CA LEU A 66 7.95 -9.31 4.20
C LEU A 66 7.62 -10.78 4.46
N LEU A 67 8.55 -11.72 4.28
CA LEU A 67 8.37 -13.12 4.66
C LEU A 67 8.32 -13.33 6.19
N ASP A 68 8.52 -12.29 7.01
CA ASP A 68 8.16 -12.32 8.43
C ASP A 68 6.64 -12.32 8.64
N LEU A 69 5.87 -11.90 7.64
CA LEU A 69 4.41 -11.99 7.64
C LEU A 69 4.00 -13.40 7.19
N ARG A 70 3.34 -14.14 8.07
CA ARG A 70 2.95 -15.54 7.82
C ARG A 70 2.08 -15.67 6.57
N GLU A 71 1.20 -14.69 6.34
CA GLU A 71 0.27 -14.68 5.21
C GLU A 71 0.96 -14.53 3.84
N ILE A 72 2.21 -14.04 3.82
CA ILE A 72 3.05 -13.94 2.62
C ILE A 72 4.00 -15.13 2.53
N ASN A 73 4.51 -15.60 3.67
CA ASN A 73 5.54 -16.62 3.74
C ASN A 73 5.06 -18.04 3.40
N CYS A 74 3.83 -18.38 3.75
CA CYS A 74 3.34 -19.76 3.66
C CYS A 74 2.64 -20.02 2.33
N VAL A 75 3.11 -21.02 1.58
CA VAL A 75 2.39 -21.57 0.42
C VAL A 75 1.77 -22.91 0.81
N GLU A 76 0.47 -23.04 0.60
CA GLU A 76 -0.28 -24.27 0.83
C GLU A 76 -0.38 -25.05 -0.48
N THR A 77 0.17 -26.27 -0.50
CA THR A 77 0.09 -27.16 -1.66
C THR A 77 -0.61 -28.45 -1.24
N ALA A 78 -1.68 -28.82 -1.95
CA ALA A 78 -2.32 -30.12 -1.77
C ALA A 78 -1.41 -31.22 -2.34
N THR A 79 -1.10 -32.23 -1.53
CA THR A 79 -0.38 -33.41 -1.99
C THR A 79 -1.32 -34.33 -2.78
N ARG A 80 -0.76 -35.34 -3.45
CA ARG A 80 -1.55 -36.37 -4.16
C ARG A 80 -2.51 -37.13 -3.23
N ASP A 81 -2.26 -37.13 -1.93
CA ASP A 81 -3.06 -37.79 -0.90
C ASP A 81 -4.10 -36.84 -0.25
N LEU A 82 -4.28 -35.62 -0.82
CA LEU A 82 -5.14 -34.55 -0.31
C LEU A 82 -4.70 -33.93 1.02
N ASP A 83 -3.49 -34.24 1.51
CA ASP A 83 -2.90 -33.53 2.65
C ASP A 83 -2.44 -32.13 2.23
N ILE A 84 -2.59 -31.15 3.13
CA ILE A 84 -2.10 -29.79 2.90
C ILE A 84 -0.67 -29.70 3.41
N LYS A 85 0.30 -29.53 2.51
CA LYS A 85 1.67 -29.20 2.87
C LYS A 85 1.83 -27.68 2.91
N VAL A 86 2.20 -27.15 4.06
CA VAL A 86 2.55 -25.74 4.23
C VAL A 86 4.07 -25.62 4.13
N GLU A 87 4.55 -24.91 3.12
CA GLU A 87 5.98 -24.62 2.95
C GLU A 87 6.26 -23.14 3.20
N SER A 88 7.32 -22.85 3.94
CA SER A 88 7.80 -21.48 4.13
C SER A 88 8.71 -21.09 2.96
N LEU A 89 8.36 -19.99 2.29
CA LEU A 89 9.23 -19.38 1.28
C LEU A 89 10.55 -18.90 1.89
N LYS A 90 10.55 -18.46 3.15
CA LYS A 90 11.73 -17.98 3.85
C LYS A 90 12.79 -19.07 4.08
N ASP A 91 12.38 -20.33 4.21
CA ASP A 91 13.30 -21.46 4.40
C ASP A 91 14.06 -21.83 3.12
N SER A 92 13.54 -21.44 1.95
CA SER A 92 14.09 -21.83 0.64
C SER A 92 14.67 -20.68 -0.17
N ARG A 93 14.30 -19.42 0.15
CA ARG A 93 14.74 -18.23 -0.59
C ARG A 93 15.87 -17.49 0.10
N HIS A 94 16.81 -16.98 -0.69
CA HIS A 94 17.81 -16.03 -0.24
C HIS A 94 17.34 -14.56 -0.38
N PRO A 95 17.89 -13.61 0.40
CA PRO A 95 17.50 -12.20 0.35
C PRO A 95 17.70 -11.49 -0.99
N GLU A 96 18.53 -12.05 -1.88
CA GLU A 96 18.82 -11.48 -3.20
C GLU A 96 18.06 -12.20 -4.33
N ASP A 97 17.27 -13.22 -4.01
CA ASP A 97 16.54 -13.97 -5.02
C ASP A 97 15.49 -13.09 -5.71
N PRO A 98 15.41 -13.12 -7.06
CA PRO A 98 14.43 -12.34 -7.81
C PRO A 98 13.00 -12.58 -7.33
N VAL A 99 12.22 -11.51 -7.24
CA VAL A 99 10.81 -11.58 -6.85
C VAL A 99 10.00 -11.88 -8.10
N SER A 100 9.23 -12.96 -8.09
CA SER A 100 8.33 -13.29 -9.20
C SER A 100 7.06 -12.43 -9.17
N ILE A 101 6.34 -12.37 -10.28
CA ILE A 101 5.02 -11.71 -10.33
C ILE A 101 4.04 -12.39 -9.36
N GLY A 102 4.11 -13.71 -9.21
CA GLY A 102 3.30 -14.45 -8.25
C GLY A 102 3.57 -14.02 -6.80
N ASN A 103 4.85 -13.85 -6.44
CA ASN A 103 5.25 -13.36 -5.12
C ASN A 103 4.69 -11.95 -4.86
N LEU A 104 4.82 -11.05 -5.84
CA LEU A 104 4.26 -9.70 -5.74
C LEU A 104 2.74 -9.71 -5.58
N ASN A 105 2.04 -10.55 -6.32
CA ASN A 105 0.59 -10.64 -6.23
C ASN A 105 0.12 -11.02 -4.81
N SER A 106 0.83 -11.95 -4.15
CA SER A 106 0.56 -12.29 -2.74
C SER A 106 0.76 -11.08 -1.82
N VAL A 107 1.83 -10.31 -2.00
CA VAL A 107 2.08 -9.07 -1.24
C VAL A 107 0.94 -8.08 -1.43
N LEU A 108 0.56 -7.80 -2.68
CA LEU A 108 -0.51 -6.84 -3.01
C LEU A 108 -1.85 -7.25 -2.41
N ARG A 109 -2.21 -8.54 -2.48
CA ARG A 109 -3.46 -9.05 -1.92
C ARG A 109 -3.54 -8.84 -0.41
N GLU A 110 -2.47 -9.20 0.30
CA GLU A 110 -2.43 -9.07 1.75
C GLU A 110 -2.38 -7.60 2.18
N LEU A 111 -1.62 -6.75 1.47
CA LEU A 111 -1.59 -5.30 1.70
C LEU A 111 -2.97 -4.67 1.47
N TYR A 112 -3.62 -4.99 0.35
CA TYR A 112 -4.96 -4.52 0.04
C TYR A 112 -5.96 -4.92 1.13
N ARG A 113 -5.91 -6.17 1.61
CA ARG A 113 -6.79 -6.63 2.69
C ARG A 113 -6.64 -5.79 3.96
N ASP A 114 -5.41 -5.52 4.38
CA ASP A 114 -5.16 -4.74 5.60
C ASP A 114 -5.57 -3.27 5.44
N LEU A 115 -5.27 -2.65 4.30
CA LEU A 115 -5.66 -1.27 4.00
C LEU A 115 -7.18 -1.12 3.88
N GLN A 116 -7.85 -2.07 3.23
CA GLN A 116 -9.29 -2.12 3.13
C GLN A 116 -9.93 -2.31 4.51
N GLY A 117 -9.40 -3.21 5.34
CA GLY A 117 -9.84 -3.37 6.73
C GLY A 117 -9.68 -2.10 7.56
N THR A 118 -8.56 -1.38 7.38
CA THR A 118 -8.32 -0.08 8.02
C THR A 118 -9.36 0.95 7.60
N ARG A 119 -9.63 1.05 6.29
CA ARG A 119 -10.61 1.96 5.70
C ARG A 119 -12.02 1.67 6.23
N GLU A 120 -12.41 0.40 6.27
CA GLU A 120 -13.71 -0.01 6.78
C GLU A 120 -13.88 0.29 8.27
N LYS A 121 -12.84 0.02 9.07
CA LYS A 121 -12.83 0.34 10.50
C LYS A 121 -12.99 1.85 10.71
N MET A 122 -12.25 2.65 9.95
CA MET A 122 -12.40 4.11 9.97
C MET A 122 -13.83 4.54 9.64
N ALA A 123 -14.41 4.02 8.55
CA ALA A 123 -15.75 4.40 8.12
C ALA A 123 -16.87 4.01 9.11
N LYS A 124 -16.76 2.81 9.71
CA LYS A 124 -17.79 2.24 10.60
C LYS A 124 -17.68 2.76 12.03
N GLU A 125 -16.47 2.81 12.58
CA GLU A 125 -16.24 3.06 14.01
C GLU A 125 -15.77 4.49 14.30
N PHE A 126 -15.08 5.13 13.34
CA PHE A 126 -14.45 6.44 13.50
C PHE A 126 -14.86 7.42 12.37
N PRO A 127 -16.17 7.66 12.13
CA PRO A 127 -16.66 8.44 11.00
C PRO A 127 -16.26 9.92 11.05
N THR A 128 -15.72 10.38 12.18
CA THR A 128 -15.18 11.73 12.35
C THR A 128 -13.86 11.63 13.07
N LEU A 129 -12.78 12.00 12.36
CA LEU A 129 -11.43 12.15 12.91
C LEU A 129 -11.08 13.63 12.94
N LEU A 130 -11.22 14.27 14.09
CA LEU A 130 -10.97 15.69 14.32
C LEU A 130 -9.49 16.04 14.18
N LEU A 131 -8.58 15.10 14.47
CA LEU A 131 -7.13 15.32 14.49
C LEU A 131 -6.43 14.92 13.19
N LYS A 132 -7.18 14.36 12.21
CA LYS A 132 -6.59 13.72 11.02
C LYS A 132 -5.70 14.61 10.16
N ARG A 133 -5.89 15.93 10.20
CA ARG A 133 -5.15 16.87 9.34
C ARG A 133 -3.71 17.09 9.77
N ASP A 134 -3.43 16.97 11.07
CA ASP A 134 -2.10 17.22 11.62
C ASP A 134 -1.44 15.95 12.14
N VAL A 135 -2.21 14.87 12.36
CA VAL A 135 -1.69 13.66 13.01
C VAL A 135 -0.49 13.07 12.27
N THR A 136 0.58 12.82 13.02
CA THR A 136 1.76 12.03 12.64
C THR A 136 1.94 10.92 13.67
N ALA A 137 2.83 9.94 13.42
CA ALA A 137 3.11 8.89 14.39
C ALA A 137 3.52 9.46 15.77
N ASP A 138 4.40 10.46 15.79
CA ASP A 138 4.86 11.12 17.02
C ASP A 138 3.74 11.86 17.75
N LEU A 139 2.80 12.46 17.02
CA LEU A 139 1.67 13.16 17.62
C LEU A 139 0.62 12.17 18.13
N ALA A 140 0.33 11.11 17.37
CA ALA A 140 -0.55 10.03 17.77
C ALA A 140 -0.12 9.43 19.12
N ALA A 141 1.17 9.15 19.27
CA ALA A 141 1.73 8.59 20.50
C ALA A 141 1.59 9.52 21.74
N LYS A 142 1.42 10.83 21.54
CA LYS A 142 1.30 11.82 22.62
C LYS A 142 -0.14 12.01 23.11
N ILE A 143 -1.14 11.69 22.29
CA ILE A 143 -2.57 11.90 22.61
C ILE A 143 -2.98 11.23 23.92
N PRO A 144 -2.64 9.96 24.20
CA PRO A 144 -3.01 9.32 25.48
C PRO A 144 -2.50 10.08 26.70
N GLY A 145 -1.28 10.62 26.62
CA GLY A 145 -0.67 11.42 27.69
C GLY A 145 -1.40 12.73 27.94
N TRP A 146 -1.82 13.42 26.88
CA TRP A 146 -2.63 14.65 26.98
C TRP A 146 -4.03 14.36 27.54
N VAL A 147 -4.71 13.32 27.06
CA VAL A 147 -6.03 12.90 27.55
C VAL A 147 -5.97 12.53 29.03
N ALA A 148 -5.03 11.67 29.43
CA ALA A 148 -4.85 11.25 30.82
C ALA A 148 -4.43 12.42 31.73
N GLY A 149 -3.61 13.34 31.22
CA GLY A 149 -3.22 14.55 31.94
C GLY A 149 -4.41 15.48 32.21
N ALA A 150 -5.24 15.72 31.20
CA ALA A 150 -6.43 16.54 31.32
C ALA A 150 -7.49 15.89 32.23
N ARG A 151 -7.73 14.58 32.10
CA ARG A 151 -8.65 13.84 32.97
C ARG A 151 -8.23 13.88 34.44
N ARG A 152 -6.95 13.66 34.75
CA ARG A 152 -6.44 13.74 36.14
C ARG A 152 -6.53 15.13 36.76
N ALA A 153 -6.52 16.17 35.93
CA ALA A 153 -6.67 17.53 36.40
C ALA A 153 -8.13 17.88 36.73
N HIS A 154 -9.10 17.08 36.29
CA HIS A 154 -10.50 17.23 36.65
C HIS A 154 -10.77 16.60 38.04
N TRP A 155 -11.04 17.41 39.05
CA TRP A 155 -11.35 16.93 40.42
C TRP A 155 -12.86 16.84 40.64
N ASN A 156 -13.32 15.73 41.23
CA ASN A 156 -14.72 15.52 41.55
C ASN A 156 -15.24 16.62 42.50
N GLY A 157 -16.30 17.32 42.10
CA GLY A 157 -16.96 18.36 42.90
C GLY A 157 -16.48 19.81 42.66
N VAL A 158 -15.27 20.04 42.15
CA VAL A 158 -14.73 21.40 41.85
C VAL A 158 -14.14 21.54 40.44
N GLY A 159 -14.21 20.49 39.62
CA GLY A 159 -13.79 20.53 38.22
C GLY A 159 -12.34 20.93 38.07
N TYR A 160 -12.09 22.02 37.34
CA TYR A 160 -10.73 22.53 37.03
C TYR A 160 -10.32 23.75 37.87
N LEU A 161 -11.09 24.11 38.91
CA LEU A 161 -10.91 25.37 39.65
C LEU A 161 -9.53 25.48 40.34
N PHE A 162 -8.93 24.37 40.77
CA PHE A 162 -7.62 24.34 41.45
C PHE A 162 -6.46 23.85 40.58
N THR A 163 -6.74 23.39 39.35
CA THR A 163 -5.75 22.80 38.41
C THR A 163 -5.68 23.55 37.09
N GLY A 164 -6.31 24.72 36.98
CA GLY A 164 -6.44 25.49 35.74
C GLY A 164 -5.11 25.79 35.05
N TRP A 165 -4.01 26.03 35.79
CA TRP A 165 -2.69 26.26 35.20
C TRP A 165 -2.11 25.01 34.52
N ARG A 166 -2.33 23.82 35.13
CA ARG A 166 -1.85 22.54 34.60
C ARG A 166 -2.62 22.14 33.34
N VAL A 167 -3.95 22.34 33.34
CA VAL A 167 -4.79 22.09 32.17
C VAL A 167 -4.49 23.07 31.04
N ARG A 168 -4.26 24.35 31.34
CA ARG A 168 -3.83 25.33 30.34
C ARG A 168 -2.52 24.94 29.65
N GLY A 169 -1.57 24.38 30.40
CA GLY A 169 -0.32 23.86 29.82
C GLY A 169 -0.56 22.73 28.82
N ILE A 170 -1.40 21.76 29.20
CA ILE A 170 -1.79 20.64 28.33
C ILE A 170 -2.55 21.14 27.09
N GLU A 171 -3.53 22.02 27.26
CA GLU A 171 -4.31 22.59 26.15
C GLU A 171 -3.44 23.39 25.19
N LYS A 172 -2.47 24.16 25.70
CA LYS A 172 -1.53 24.90 24.85
C LYS A 172 -0.66 23.96 24.03
N ALA A 173 -0.12 22.90 24.65
CA ALA A 173 0.68 21.90 23.95
C ALA A 173 -0.14 21.16 22.89
N PHE A 174 -1.35 20.71 23.24
CA PHE A 174 -2.26 20.04 22.33
C PHE A 174 -2.66 20.93 21.15
N ARG A 175 -3.02 22.20 21.41
CA ARG A 175 -3.33 23.17 20.35
C ARG A 175 -2.15 23.47 19.44
N SER A 176 -0.95 23.56 20.00
CA SER A 176 0.26 23.74 19.20
C SER A 176 0.58 22.52 18.32
N ALA A 177 0.19 21.32 18.75
CA ALA A 177 0.39 20.08 18.01
C ALA A 177 -0.66 19.85 16.91
N PHE A 178 -1.89 20.30 17.11
CA PHE A 178 -3.00 20.16 16.16
C PHE A 178 -3.58 21.53 15.75
N PRO A 179 -2.81 22.37 15.03
CA PRO A 179 -3.23 23.72 14.68
C PRO A 179 -4.43 23.77 13.71
N ASN A 180 -4.67 22.71 12.91
CA ASN A 180 -5.76 22.65 11.94
C ASN A 180 -7.00 21.90 12.46
N ALA A 181 -7.01 21.55 13.76
CA ALA A 181 -8.08 20.80 14.41
C ALA A 181 -9.00 21.69 15.26
N ASP A 182 -9.54 22.78 14.70
CA ASP A 182 -10.39 23.74 15.44
C ASP A 182 -11.54 23.07 16.20
N ARG A 183 -12.14 22.04 15.61
CA ARG A 183 -13.25 21.28 16.21
C ARG A 183 -12.84 20.36 17.36
N ALA A 184 -11.54 20.09 17.50
CA ALA A 184 -10.97 19.35 18.63
C ALA A 184 -10.62 20.26 19.82
N HIS A 185 -10.68 21.59 19.65
CA HIS A 185 -10.31 22.54 20.69
C HIS A 185 -11.53 23.09 21.45
N PRO A 186 -11.43 23.25 22.79
CA PRO A 186 -10.36 22.81 23.67
C PRO A 186 -10.43 21.31 23.98
N LEU A 187 -9.27 20.67 24.21
CA LEU A 187 -9.18 19.23 24.51
C LEU A 187 -10.13 18.79 25.64
N ARG A 188 -10.29 19.58 26.70
CA ARG A 188 -11.17 19.24 27.84
C ARG A 188 -12.64 19.00 27.45
N ALA A 189 -13.11 19.65 26.39
CA ALA A 189 -14.47 19.49 25.88
C ALA A 189 -14.60 18.32 24.89
N LYS A 190 -13.46 17.74 24.48
CA LYS A 190 -13.32 16.73 23.42
C LYS A 190 -12.50 15.53 23.87
N LEU A 191 -12.48 15.25 25.18
CA LEU A 191 -11.65 14.19 25.76
C LEU A 191 -12.05 12.81 25.24
N ALA A 192 -13.35 12.53 25.19
CA ALA A 192 -13.86 11.24 24.73
C ALA A 192 -13.56 11.02 23.24
N GLU A 193 -13.74 12.06 22.42
CA GLU A 193 -13.41 12.01 21.00
C GLU A 193 -11.90 11.83 20.77
N ALA A 194 -11.06 12.58 21.48
CA ALA A 194 -9.60 12.44 21.36
C ALA A 194 -9.08 11.08 21.86
N GLU A 195 -9.65 10.53 22.93
CA GLU A 195 -9.33 9.18 23.42
C GLU A 195 -9.70 8.13 22.38
N ARG A 196 -10.92 8.22 21.83
CA ARG A 196 -11.40 7.31 20.78
C ARG A 196 -10.55 7.39 19.52
N GLU A 197 -10.23 8.59 19.03
CA GLU A 197 -9.33 8.76 17.89
C GLU A 197 -7.94 8.17 18.15
N SER A 198 -7.44 8.26 19.39
CA SER A 198 -6.17 7.66 19.77
C SER A 198 -6.15 6.14 19.65
N GLU A 199 -7.27 5.46 19.90
CA GLU A 199 -7.38 4.00 19.69
C GLU A 199 -7.21 3.65 18.21
N PHE A 200 -7.87 4.39 17.33
CA PHE A 200 -7.72 4.21 15.88
C PHE A 200 -6.30 4.50 15.41
N TYR A 201 -5.66 5.55 15.94
CA TYR A 201 -4.26 5.84 15.60
C TYR A 201 -3.29 4.78 16.10
N GLY A 202 -3.59 4.12 17.23
CA GLY A 202 -2.86 2.92 17.67
C GLY A 202 -2.93 1.81 16.62
N PHE A 203 -4.14 1.52 16.12
CA PHE A 203 -4.34 0.55 15.04
C PHE A 203 -3.57 0.94 13.75
N CYS A 204 -3.57 2.22 13.36
CA CYS A 204 -2.77 2.67 12.23
C CYS A 204 -1.26 2.47 12.46
N ALA A 205 -0.76 2.73 13.67
CA ALA A 205 0.65 2.52 14.01
C ALA A 205 1.03 1.03 13.95
N GLU A 206 0.16 0.14 14.40
CA GLU A 206 0.35 -1.31 14.29
C GLU A 206 0.43 -1.77 12.83
N THR A 207 -0.48 -1.27 11.97
CA THR A 207 -0.46 -1.58 10.54
C THR A 207 0.79 -1.02 9.85
N ASN A 208 1.21 0.20 10.19
CA ASN A 208 2.49 0.74 9.71
C ASN A 208 3.68 -0.14 10.15
N GLY A 209 3.67 -0.64 11.39
CA GLY A 209 4.70 -1.56 11.88
C GLY A 209 4.76 -2.86 11.08
N LYS A 210 3.60 -3.47 10.82
CA LYS A 210 3.46 -4.68 9.99
C LYS A 210 4.04 -4.48 8.59
N TRP A 211 3.78 -3.34 7.98
CA TRP A 211 4.20 -3.01 6.61
C TRP A 211 5.43 -2.10 6.55
N SER A 212 6.24 -2.08 7.61
CA SER A 212 7.40 -1.18 7.73
C SER A 212 8.45 -1.42 6.64
N ALA A 213 8.60 -2.67 6.17
CA ALA A 213 9.50 -3.01 5.06
C ALA A 213 9.12 -2.32 3.74
N LEU A 214 7.83 -2.00 3.52
CA LEU A 214 7.35 -1.23 2.38
C LEU A 214 7.40 0.29 2.59
N GLY A 215 7.66 0.74 3.82
CA GLY A 215 7.60 2.16 4.15
C GLY A 215 6.17 2.72 4.20
N LEU A 216 5.16 1.89 4.49
CA LEU A 216 3.77 2.35 4.61
C LEU A 216 3.63 3.41 5.72
N ASP A 217 3.03 4.55 5.39
CA ASP A 217 2.63 5.58 6.35
C ASP A 217 1.14 5.91 6.24
N LEU A 218 0.33 5.22 7.03
CA LEU A 218 -1.09 5.48 7.16
C LEU A 218 -1.42 6.89 7.67
N PHE A 219 -0.55 7.54 8.44
CA PHE A 219 -0.80 8.91 8.89
C PHE A 219 -0.67 9.88 7.72
N ARG A 220 0.26 9.66 6.78
CA ARG A 220 0.31 10.40 5.51
C ARG A 220 -0.96 10.20 4.70
N ILE A 221 -1.42 8.96 4.56
CA ILE A 221 -2.65 8.63 3.81
C ILE A 221 -3.87 9.31 4.45
N LEU A 222 -3.97 9.31 5.78
CA LEU A 222 -5.03 9.99 6.55
C LEU A 222 -5.03 11.50 6.32
N ARG A 223 -3.86 12.15 6.43
CA ARG A 223 -3.73 13.60 6.24
C ARG A 223 -4.13 14.02 4.82
N ALA A 224 -3.84 13.17 3.83
CA ALA A 224 -4.16 13.39 2.42
C ALA A 224 -5.58 12.95 2.02
N ASP A 225 -6.36 12.35 2.93
CA ASP A 225 -7.68 11.77 2.65
C ASP A 225 -7.65 10.73 1.51
N ALA A 226 -6.54 9.99 1.39
CA ALA A 226 -6.19 9.23 0.19
C ALA A 226 -6.54 7.74 0.23
N PHE A 227 -7.22 7.24 1.28
CA PHE A 227 -7.50 5.80 1.45
C PHE A 227 -8.22 5.17 0.25
N ASN A 228 -9.25 5.83 -0.29
CA ASN A 228 -9.98 5.31 -1.45
C ASN A 228 -9.04 5.15 -2.65
N ASN A 229 -8.30 6.21 -2.98
CA ASN A 229 -7.39 6.21 -4.11
C ASN A 229 -6.25 5.18 -3.93
N VAL A 230 -5.75 4.98 -2.71
CA VAL A 230 -4.76 3.94 -2.42
C VAL A 230 -5.33 2.55 -2.69
N CYS A 231 -6.52 2.25 -2.18
CA CYS A 231 -7.18 0.97 -2.43
C CYS A 231 -7.44 0.76 -3.94
N GLU A 232 -7.95 1.78 -4.64
CA GLU A 232 -8.22 1.72 -6.08
C GLU A 232 -6.95 1.45 -6.90
N ASN A 233 -5.82 2.12 -6.59
CA ASN A 233 -4.56 1.91 -7.31
C ASN A 233 -3.94 0.53 -7.01
N LEU A 234 -4.10 0.02 -5.77
CA LEU A 234 -3.66 -1.33 -5.44
C LEU A 234 -4.52 -2.39 -6.14
N GLU A 235 -5.84 -2.18 -6.23
CA GLU A 235 -6.75 -3.05 -6.97
C GLU A 235 -6.45 -3.03 -8.47
N GLU A 236 -6.23 -1.84 -9.06
CA GLU A 236 -5.83 -1.71 -10.46
C GLU A 236 -4.51 -2.45 -10.75
N ALA A 237 -3.50 -2.28 -9.88
CA ALA A 237 -2.23 -3.00 -10.01
C ALA A 237 -2.43 -4.52 -9.87
N GLY A 238 -3.19 -4.98 -8.87
CA GLY A 238 -3.47 -6.39 -8.65
C GLY A 238 -4.20 -7.04 -9.82
N ASN A 239 -5.22 -6.37 -10.37
CA ASN A 239 -5.97 -6.85 -11.53
C ASN A 239 -5.09 -6.92 -12.78
N ALA A 240 -4.28 -5.89 -13.04
CA ALA A 240 -3.36 -5.89 -14.17
C ALA A 240 -2.28 -6.99 -14.04
N LEU A 241 -1.76 -7.26 -12.84
CA LEU A 241 -0.86 -8.39 -12.61
C LEU A 241 -1.56 -9.74 -12.82
N TRP A 242 -2.80 -9.87 -12.37
CA TRP A 242 -3.59 -11.08 -12.57
C TRP A 242 -3.81 -11.36 -14.07
N ASP A 243 -4.22 -10.34 -14.83
CA ASP A 243 -4.42 -10.45 -16.26
C ASP A 243 -3.12 -10.79 -17.00
N LEU A 244 -1.99 -10.22 -16.57
CA LEU A 244 -0.66 -10.60 -17.07
C LEU A 244 -0.35 -12.07 -16.83
N VAL A 245 -0.54 -12.58 -15.61
CA VAL A 245 -0.24 -13.98 -15.27
C VAL A 245 -1.16 -14.93 -16.03
N TYR A 246 -2.46 -14.64 -16.06
CA TYR A 246 -3.45 -15.55 -16.63
C TYR A 246 -3.41 -15.60 -18.16
N ASN A 247 -3.24 -14.45 -18.82
CA ASN A 247 -3.34 -14.35 -20.28
C ASN A 247 -1.97 -14.41 -21.00
N SER A 248 -0.85 -14.48 -20.28
CA SER A 248 0.49 -14.56 -20.89
C SER A 248 0.88 -15.88 -21.57
N PRO A 249 0.36 -17.08 -21.23
CA PRO A 249 0.84 -18.32 -21.85
C PRO A 249 0.82 -18.35 -23.39
N PRO A 250 -0.18 -17.77 -24.09
CA PRO A 250 -0.21 -17.70 -25.56
C PRO A 250 0.65 -16.58 -26.18
N ALA A 251 1.33 -15.76 -25.36
CA ALA A 251 2.06 -14.56 -25.80
C ALA A 251 3.45 -14.46 -25.14
N ARG A 252 3.97 -15.58 -24.63
CA ARG A 252 5.15 -15.61 -23.75
C ARG A 252 6.42 -15.21 -24.49
N ALA A 253 6.63 -15.69 -25.72
CA ALA A 253 7.83 -15.35 -26.48
C ALA A 253 7.89 -13.84 -26.79
N SER A 254 6.75 -13.24 -27.11
CA SER A 254 6.61 -11.81 -27.36
C SER A 254 6.85 -10.97 -26.11
N LEU A 255 6.36 -11.43 -24.94
CA LEU A 255 6.66 -10.75 -23.68
C LEU A 255 8.15 -10.84 -23.33
N GLU A 256 8.80 -11.98 -23.58
CA GLU A 256 10.24 -12.13 -23.41
C GLU A 256 11.04 -11.23 -24.38
N LEU A 257 10.59 -11.08 -25.63
CA LEU A 257 11.15 -10.12 -26.59
C LEU A 257 11.02 -8.66 -26.11
N ALA A 258 9.87 -8.32 -25.52
CA ALA A 258 9.66 -7.04 -24.86
C ALA A 258 10.50 -6.86 -23.59
N GLY A 259 11.18 -7.91 -23.13
CA GLY A 259 12.04 -7.92 -21.95
C GLY A 259 11.28 -8.08 -20.64
N ILE A 260 10.07 -8.64 -20.66
CA ILE A 260 9.27 -8.94 -19.47
C ILE A 260 9.50 -10.40 -19.07
N ARG A 261 9.89 -10.62 -17.81
CA ARG A 261 10.07 -11.94 -17.22
C ARG A 261 9.19 -12.11 -15.98
N PHE A 262 8.55 -13.27 -15.86
CA PHE A 262 7.58 -13.53 -14.79
C PHE A 262 8.22 -13.94 -13.46
N ASP A 263 9.49 -14.35 -13.49
CA ASP A 263 10.31 -14.71 -12.34
C ASP A 263 11.03 -13.49 -11.71
N ASP A 264 10.96 -12.31 -12.33
CA ASP A 264 11.64 -11.11 -11.90
C ASP A 264 10.85 -9.83 -12.20
N ILE A 265 10.18 -9.28 -11.17
CA ILE A 265 9.35 -8.07 -11.30
C ILE A 265 10.13 -6.80 -11.63
N SER A 266 11.47 -6.77 -11.52
CA SER A 266 12.25 -5.61 -11.99
C SER A 266 12.01 -5.38 -13.48
N THR A 267 11.83 -6.46 -14.24
CA THR A 267 11.49 -6.40 -15.66
C THR A 267 10.10 -5.84 -15.94
N LEU A 268 9.18 -5.90 -14.97
CA LEU A 268 7.86 -5.28 -15.09
C LEU A 268 7.95 -3.78 -14.87
N PHE A 269 8.73 -3.31 -13.90
CA PHE A 269 8.68 -1.91 -13.45
C PHE A 269 9.84 -1.03 -13.91
N GLU A 270 11.00 -1.60 -14.17
CA GLU A 270 12.25 -0.89 -14.49
C GLU A 270 12.66 -1.06 -15.95
N ASN A 271 11.95 -1.90 -16.71
CA ASN A 271 12.25 -2.13 -18.12
C ASN A 271 11.92 -0.89 -18.96
N GLU A 272 12.96 -0.21 -19.43
CA GLU A 272 12.90 1.00 -20.26
C GLU A 272 12.34 0.75 -21.67
N ARG A 273 12.31 -0.51 -22.15
CA ARG A 273 11.76 -0.85 -23.47
C ARG A 273 10.26 -0.66 -23.54
N VAL A 274 9.56 -0.86 -22.42
CA VAL A 274 8.13 -0.55 -22.34
C VAL A 274 8.01 0.90 -21.91
N ALA A 275 7.56 1.78 -22.80
CA ALA A 275 7.43 3.19 -22.46
C ALA A 275 6.35 3.35 -21.39
N GLY A 276 6.76 3.77 -20.19
CA GLY A 276 5.88 4.34 -19.17
C GLY A 276 5.64 5.82 -19.46
N ARG A 277 5.12 6.17 -20.65
CA ARG A 277 4.68 7.55 -20.87
C ARG A 277 3.25 7.66 -20.36
N GLY A 278 3.13 8.37 -19.23
CA GLY A 278 1.86 8.73 -18.59
C GLY A 278 0.94 9.55 -19.47
#